data_AF-A0A6G6KBX9-F1
#
_entry.id   AF-A0A6G6KBX9-F1
#
_cell.length_a   1.000
_cell.length_b   1.000
_cell.length_c   1.000
_cell.angle_alpha   90.00
_cell.angle_beta   90.00
_cell.angle_gamma   90.00
#
_symmetry.space_group_name_H-M   'P 1'
#
loop_
_entity.id
_entity.type
_entity.pdbx_description
1 polymer ?
#
loop_
_entity_poly.entity_id
_entity_poly.type
_entity_poly.pdbx_seq_one_letter_code
_entity_poly.pdbx_strand_id
1 'polypeptide(L)'
;MIEELSGPCRKHFAPKNYGEGLSEIVVVLMCQDSALNLKRRLRYSRKESKVYMDIMLDLPAMSAATPEARKQEVMQRLFDEVPEVLERYRIPDFDREVFVADLRSWIAHIGWRERYSV
;
A
#
# COMPACT_ATOMS: atom_id res chain seq x y z
N MET A 1 -10.76 -7.59 -23.61
CA MET A 1 -10.20 -8.56 -22.64
C MET A 1 -8.79 -8.09 -22.34
N ILE A 2 -8.51 -7.63 -21.12
CA ILE A 2 -7.13 -7.27 -20.73
C ILE A 2 -6.54 -8.53 -20.10
N GLU A 3 -5.75 -9.27 -20.88
CA GLU A 3 -5.16 -10.56 -20.50
C GLU A 3 -3.78 -10.47 -19.84
N GLU A 4 -3.27 -9.26 -19.57
CA GLU A 4 -2.05 -9.09 -18.78
C GLU A 4 -2.35 -8.57 -17.37
N LEU A 5 -2.33 -9.51 -16.42
CA LEU A 5 -2.28 -9.26 -14.98
C LEU A 5 -0.91 -8.69 -14.62
N SER A 6 -0.71 -7.38 -14.74
CA SER A 6 0.59 -6.77 -14.46
C SER A 6 0.90 -6.70 -12.95
N GLY A 7 2.12 -7.11 -12.58
CA GLY A 7 2.75 -6.88 -11.26
C GLY A 7 2.67 -8.04 -10.24
N PRO A 8 3.69 -8.22 -9.36
CA PRO A 8 3.67 -9.19 -8.26
C PRO A 8 2.53 -8.98 -7.24
N CYS A 9 2.06 -7.74 -7.08
CA CYS A 9 0.96 -7.39 -6.19
C CYS A 9 -0.36 -8.00 -6.70
N ARG A 10 -0.71 -7.70 -7.96
CA ARG A 10 -1.96 -8.21 -8.54
C ARG A 10 -2.00 -9.73 -8.58
N LYS A 11 -0.88 -10.39 -8.89
CA LYS A 11 -0.77 -11.87 -8.84
C LYS A 11 -1.04 -12.45 -7.45
N HIS A 12 -0.67 -11.73 -6.38
CA HIS A 12 -0.87 -12.20 -5.01
C HIS A 12 -2.29 -11.96 -4.49
N PHE A 13 -2.86 -10.78 -4.77
CA PHE A 13 -4.15 -10.36 -4.19
C PHE A 13 -5.37 -10.68 -5.05
N ALA A 14 -5.24 -10.73 -6.39
CA ALA A 14 -6.39 -10.99 -7.27
C ALA A 14 -7.13 -12.32 -7.03
N PRO A 15 -6.48 -13.45 -6.67
CA PRO A 15 -7.20 -14.70 -6.40
C PRO A 15 -7.82 -14.75 -5.00
N LYS A 16 -7.58 -13.76 -4.14
CA LYS A 16 -8.03 -13.74 -2.75
C LYS A 16 -9.35 -12.99 -2.64
N ASN A 17 -10.18 -13.40 -1.68
CA ASN A 17 -11.45 -12.77 -1.38
C ASN A 17 -11.43 -12.27 0.06
N TYR A 18 -11.69 -10.97 0.24
CA TYR A 18 -11.76 -10.30 1.54
C TYR A 18 -13.17 -9.71 1.79
N GLY A 19 -14.19 -10.16 1.05
CA GLY A 19 -15.54 -9.63 1.06
C GLY A 19 -15.82 -8.61 -0.05
N GLU A 20 -17.09 -8.29 -0.29
CA GLU A 20 -17.55 -7.41 -1.38
C GLU A 20 -17.51 -5.93 -0.99
N GLY A 21 -17.27 -5.65 0.29
CA GLY A 21 -17.23 -4.33 0.91
C GLY A 21 -16.13 -3.39 0.45
N LEU A 22 -15.05 -3.94 -0.11
CA LEU A 22 -13.91 -3.18 -0.63
C LEU A 22 -13.40 -3.80 -1.93
N SER A 23 -13.60 -3.09 -3.03
CA SER A 23 -13.13 -3.51 -4.35
C SER A 23 -11.66 -3.18 -4.61
N GLU A 24 -11.16 -2.06 -4.06
CA GLU A 24 -9.80 -1.58 -4.36
C GLU A 24 -9.25 -0.64 -3.28
N ILE A 25 -7.94 -0.71 -3.08
CA ILE A 25 -7.16 0.28 -2.33
C ILE A 25 -6.23 0.97 -3.32
N VAL A 26 -6.42 2.28 -3.48
CA VAL A 26 -5.61 3.14 -4.34
C VAL A 26 -4.62 3.89 -3.47
N VAL A 27 -3.34 3.51 -3.60
CA VAL A 27 -2.22 4.15 -2.91
C VAL A 27 -1.45 5.03 -3.89
N VAL A 28 -1.31 6.31 -3.58
CA VAL A 28 -0.46 7.24 -4.33
C VAL A 28 0.77 7.56 -3.49
N LEU A 29 1.95 7.20 -3.99
CA LEU A 29 3.22 7.57 -3.37
C LEU A 29 3.55 9.02 -3.76
N MET A 30 3.53 9.92 -2.79
CA MET A 30 3.76 11.34 -3.00
C MET A 30 5.10 11.74 -2.39
N CYS A 31 6.12 11.84 -3.23
CA CYS A 31 7.42 12.38 -2.83
C CYS A 31 7.37 13.90 -2.90
N GLN A 32 7.48 14.58 -1.76
CA GLN A 32 7.35 16.03 -1.71
C GLN A 32 8.21 16.67 -0.63
N ASP A 33 8.45 17.96 -0.78
CA ASP A 33 9.06 18.78 0.26
C ASP A 33 8.04 19.05 1.38
N SER A 34 8.41 18.72 2.61
CA SER A 34 7.55 18.93 3.79
C SER A 34 7.18 20.41 3.99
N ALA A 35 8.00 21.36 3.51
CA ALA A 35 7.73 22.79 3.57
C ALA A 35 6.48 23.23 2.77
N LEU A 36 6.03 22.42 1.79
CA LEU A 36 4.83 22.70 1.01
C LEU A 36 3.53 22.46 1.78
N ASN A 37 3.60 21.82 2.96
CA ASN A 37 2.45 21.58 3.84
C ASN A 37 1.24 20.94 3.13
N LEU A 38 1.49 20.09 2.13
CA LEU A 38 0.43 19.40 1.41
C LEU A 38 -0.33 18.46 2.36
N LYS A 39 -1.66 18.46 2.23
CA LYS A 39 -2.53 17.59 3.00
C LYS A 39 -2.58 16.21 2.38
N ARG A 40 -2.33 15.19 3.20
CA ARG A 40 -2.54 13.79 2.85
C ARG A 40 -4.02 13.55 2.52
N ARG A 41 -4.31 13.04 1.32
CA ARG A 41 -5.67 12.59 0.97
C ARG A 41 -5.93 11.23 1.63
N LEU A 42 -7.00 11.13 2.40
CA LEU A 42 -7.53 9.89 2.94
C LEU A 42 -9.04 9.88 2.71
N ARG A 43 -9.54 8.95 1.89
CA ARG A 43 -10.96 8.91 1.54
C ARG A 43 -11.44 7.49 1.28
N TYR A 44 -12.54 7.10 1.94
CA TYR A 44 -13.34 5.95 1.55
C TYR A 44 -14.53 6.39 0.68
N SER A 45 -14.67 5.82 -0.51
CA SER A 45 -15.78 6.03 -1.42
C SER A 45 -16.72 4.83 -1.37
N ARG A 46 -17.87 4.98 -0.68
CA ARG A 46 -18.90 3.93 -0.59
C ARG A 46 -19.50 3.59 -1.96
N LYS A 47 -19.68 4.59 -2.83
CA LYS A 47 -20.25 4.42 -4.18
C LYS A 47 -19.37 3.50 -5.04
N GLU A 48 -18.06 3.62 -4.88
CA GLU A 48 -17.08 2.87 -5.68
C GLU A 48 -16.55 1.65 -4.94
N SER A 49 -16.83 1.52 -3.63
CA SER A 49 -16.22 0.51 -2.77
C SER A 49 -14.68 0.62 -2.80
N LYS A 50 -14.13 1.83 -2.63
CA LYS A 50 -12.67 2.10 -2.74
C LYS A 50 -12.12 2.95 -1.61
N VAL A 51 -10.91 2.63 -1.17
CA VAL A 51 -10.12 3.49 -0.28
C VAL A 51 -9.02 4.16 -1.09
N TYR A 52 -8.94 5.48 -1.00
CA TYR A 52 -7.91 6.31 -1.60
C TYR A 52 -7.02 6.85 -0.49
N MET A 53 -5.72 6.65 -0.62
CA MET A 53 -4.73 7.20 0.31
C MET A 53 -3.47 7.68 -0.39
N ASP A 54 -2.92 8.77 0.13
CA ASP A 54 -1.58 9.20 -0.21
C ASP A 54 -0.62 8.71 0.89
N ILE A 55 0.54 8.19 0.48
CA ILE A 55 1.70 7.96 1.35
C ILE A 55 2.70 9.07 1.06
N MET A 56 2.97 9.90 2.06
CA MET A 56 3.85 11.05 1.93
C MET A 56 5.29 10.61 2.20
N LEU A 57 6.16 10.78 1.21
CA LEU A 57 7.59 10.50 1.29
C LEU A 57 8.35 11.82 1.31
N ASP A 58 9.37 11.92 2.16
CA ASP A 58 10.20 13.12 2.29
C ASP A 58 11.17 13.25 1.11
N LEU A 59 11.05 14.33 0.34
CA LEU A 59 11.85 14.54 -0.88
C LEU A 59 13.36 14.59 -0.62
N PRO A 60 13.86 15.37 0.37
CA PRO A 60 15.29 15.34 0.71
C PRO A 60 15.81 13.94 1.04
N ALA A 61 15.11 13.20 1.91
CA ALA A 61 15.50 11.86 2.31
C ALA A 61 15.49 10.88 1.14
N MET A 62 14.41 10.89 0.33
CA MET A 62 14.30 10.03 -0.83
C MET A 62 15.36 10.35 -1.88
N SER A 63 15.68 11.62 -2.10
CA SER A 63 16.68 12.03 -3.08
C SER A 63 18.08 11.56 -2.71
N ALA A 64 18.43 11.62 -1.42
CA ALA A 64 19.73 11.17 -0.90
C ALA A 64 19.85 9.64 -0.75
N ALA A 65 18.73 8.92 -0.66
CA ALA A 65 18.71 7.47 -0.43
C ALA A 65 19.15 6.65 -1.66
N THR A 66 19.78 5.50 -1.40
CA THR A 66 20.05 4.49 -2.44
C THR A 66 18.75 3.85 -2.94
N PRO A 67 18.74 3.18 -4.11
CA PRO A 67 17.57 2.46 -4.59
C PRO A 67 16.98 1.47 -3.56
N GLU A 68 17.84 0.76 -2.83
CA GLU A 68 17.45 -0.21 -1.80
C GLU A 68 16.79 0.48 -0.60
N ALA A 69 17.38 1.59 -0.13
CA ALA A 69 16.83 2.37 0.96
C ALA A 69 15.47 3.00 0.60
N ARG A 70 15.32 3.49 -0.64
CA ARG A 70 14.02 3.97 -1.16
C ARG A 70 12.97 2.86 -1.19
N LYS A 71 13.36 1.65 -1.64
CA LYS A 71 12.47 0.49 -1.63
C LYS A 71 12.05 0.14 -0.20
N GLN A 72 12.99 0.10 0.74
CA GLN A 72 12.69 -0.18 2.14
C GLN A 72 11.74 0.85 2.75
N GLU A 73 11.98 2.15 2.51
CA GLU A 73 11.09 3.21 3.00
C GLU A 73 9.67 3.05 2.45
N VAL A 74 9.51 2.86 1.14
CA VAL A 74 8.18 2.65 0.52
C VAL A 74 7.48 1.41 1.10
N MET A 75 8.23 0.32 1.30
CA MET A 75 7.67 -0.92 1.82
C MET A 75 7.26 -0.81 3.28
N GLN A 76 8.06 -0.13 4.10
CA GLN A 76 7.73 0.15 5.49
C GLN A 76 6.48 1.03 5.60
N ARG A 77 6.39 2.08 4.77
CA ARG A 77 5.22 2.96 4.72
C ARG A 77 3.94 2.21 4.33
N LEU A 78 4.02 1.34 3.32
CA LEU A 78 2.89 0.48 2.95
C LEU A 78 2.48 -0.48 4.07
N PHE A 79 3.46 -1.02 4.80
CA PHE A 79 3.24 -1.95 5.90
C PHE A 79 2.51 -1.30 7.08
N ASP A 80 2.86 -0.06 7.41
CA ASP A 80 2.32 0.65 8.56
C ASP A 80 1.03 1.40 8.22
N GLU A 81 1.05 2.17 7.12
CA GLU A 81 0.01 3.17 6.87
C GLU A 81 -1.25 2.58 6.24
N VAL A 82 -1.16 1.52 5.43
CA VAL A 82 -2.36 0.92 4.82
C VAL A 82 -3.28 0.31 5.89
N PRO A 83 -2.79 -0.51 6.84
CA PRO A 83 -3.63 -1.00 7.94
C PRO A 83 -4.21 0.13 8.79
N GLU A 84 -3.42 1.15 9.11
CA GLU A 84 -3.86 2.31 9.90
C GLU A 84 -5.04 3.05 9.23
N VAL A 85 -4.97 3.25 7.91
CA VAL A 85 -6.04 3.92 7.16
C VAL A 85 -7.30 3.05 7.11
N LEU A 86 -7.15 1.74 6.88
CA LEU A 86 -8.29 0.82 6.86
C LEU A 86 -9.00 0.74 8.22
N GLU A 87 -8.27 0.90 9.32
CA GLU A 87 -8.86 0.92 10.66
C GLU A 87 -9.79 2.12 10.90
N ARG A 88 -9.56 3.25 10.24
CA ARG A 88 -10.38 4.46 10.37
C ARG A 88 -11.76 4.33 9.73
N TYR A 89 -11.97 3.36 8.85
CA TYR A 89 -13.21 3.21 8.10
C TYR A 89 -13.97 1.95 8.52
N ARG A 90 -15.25 2.12 8.86
CA ARG A 90 -16.16 0.98 8.93
C ARG A 90 -16.60 0.62 7.51
N ILE A 91 -15.99 -0.42 6.97
CA ILE A 91 -16.29 -0.97 5.65
C ILE A 91 -17.14 -2.24 5.85
N PRO A 92 -18.45 -2.22 5.55
CA PRO A 92 -19.30 -3.40 5.68
C PRO A 92 -18.80 -4.50 4.74
N ASP A 93 -18.86 -5.76 5.16
CA ASP A 93 -18.46 -6.91 4.34
C ASP A 93 -17.01 -6.83 3.82
N PHE A 94 -16.09 -6.39 4.68
CA PHE A 94 -14.65 -6.42 4.41
C PHE A 94 -13.92 -7.07 5.58
N ASP A 95 -13.27 -8.21 5.32
CA ASP A 95 -12.40 -8.91 6.27
C ASP A 95 -11.02 -8.24 6.33
N ARG A 96 -10.99 -7.13 7.08
CA ARG A 96 -9.79 -6.34 7.32
C ARG A 96 -8.66 -7.17 7.93
N GLU A 97 -8.97 -8.07 8.85
CA GLU A 97 -7.95 -8.81 9.59
C GLU A 97 -7.19 -9.76 8.67
N VAL A 98 -7.92 -10.52 7.84
CA VAL A 98 -7.32 -11.40 6.84
C VAL A 98 -6.54 -10.59 5.80
N PHE A 99 -7.10 -9.48 5.31
CA PHE A 99 -6.40 -8.61 4.35
C PHE A 99 -5.08 -8.06 4.93
N VAL A 100 -5.09 -7.54 6.16
CA VAL A 100 -3.90 -6.96 6.79
C VAL A 100 -2.84 -8.03 7.06
N ALA A 101 -3.24 -9.23 7.50
CA ALA A 101 -2.31 -10.34 7.67
C ALA A 101 -1.62 -10.72 6.35
N ASP A 102 -2.40 -10.80 5.27
CA ASP A 102 -1.88 -11.10 3.93
C ASP A 102 -0.99 -9.98 3.38
N LEU A 103 -1.35 -8.72 3.59
CA LEU A 103 -0.52 -7.57 3.22
C LEU A 103 0.84 -7.63 3.90
N ARG A 104 0.85 -7.82 5.22
CA ARG A 104 2.08 -7.89 6.00
C ARG A 104 2.96 -9.06 5.56
N SER A 105 2.35 -10.23 5.32
CA SER A 105 3.06 -11.41 4.83
C SER A 105 3.66 -11.20 3.45
N TRP A 106 2.90 -10.60 2.53
CA TRP A 106 3.36 -10.30 1.17
C TRP A 106 4.50 -9.28 1.15
N ILE A 107 4.39 -8.17 1.90
CA ILE A 107 5.46 -7.17 2.04
C ILE A 107 6.70 -7.81 2.67
N ALA A 108 6.55 -8.62 3.71
CA ALA A 108 7.65 -9.36 4.34
C ALA A 108 8.38 -10.25 3.31
N HIS A 109 7.62 -10.89 2.42
CA HIS A 109 8.18 -11.78 1.41
C HIS A 109 8.94 -11.03 0.29
N ILE A 110 8.39 -9.95 -0.26
CA ILE A 110 8.97 -9.27 -1.44
C ILE A 110 9.90 -8.09 -1.07
N GLY A 111 9.71 -7.51 0.11
CA GLY A 111 10.48 -6.37 0.62
C GLY A 111 11.84 -6.79 1.16
N TRP A 112 11.94 -8.04 1.62
CA TRP A 112 13.11 -8.52 2.38
C TRP A 112 13.78 -9.75 1.77
N ARG A 113 13.17 -10.45 0.79
CA ARG A 113 13.86 -11.51 0.03
C ARG A 113 14.35 -11.00 -1.33
N GLU A 114 15.60 -10.56 -1.33
CA GLU A 114 16.64 -11.14 -2.19
C GLU A 114 18.04 -10.89 -1.59
N ARG A 115 18.63 -11.98 -1.07
CA ARG A 115 20.06 -12.32 -0.93
C ARG A 115 21.06 -11.25 -0.44
N TYR A 116 21.48 -11.43 0.82
CA TYR A 116 22.91 -11.66 1.10
C TYR A 116 23.05 -13.05 1.71
N SER A 117 23.07 -14.06 0.86
CA SER A 117 23.87 -15.27 1.10
C SER A 117 25.04 -15.18 0.12
N VAL A 118 26.14 -14.61 0.60
CA VAL A 118 27.52 -14.95 0.25
C VAL A 118 28.30 -14.91 1.55
#